data_AF-A0A416T316-F1
#
_entry.id   AF-A0A416T316-F1
#
_cell.length_a   1.000
_cell.length_b   1.000
_cell.length_c   1.000
_cell.angle_alpha   90.00
_cell.angle_beta   90.00
_cell.angle_gamma   90.00
#
_symmetry.space_group_name_H-M   'P 1'
#
loop_
_entity.id
_entity.type
_entity.pdbx_description
1 polymer ?
#
loop_
_entity_poly.entity_id
_entity_poly.type
_entity_poly.pdbx_seq_one_letter_code
_entity_poly.pdbx_strand_id
1 'polypeptide(L)'
;MNIGFIAHDSKKHLMQNFCIAYRGILSKHELYATGTTGRLIEEAANLNVHKFLAGHLGGEQQMCAMIEQNQMDLVIFLRDPLNPKSHEPDIHKAIRLCDMHNIPLASNVATAELLIKSLEHGDLEWREAYNA
;
A
#
# COMPACT_ATOMS: atom_id res chain seq x y z
N MET A 1 11.19 -1.91 6.21
CA MET A 1 10.25 -0.90 5.66
C MET A 1 8.82 -1.33 5.91
N ASN A 2 7.96 -0.34 6.13
CA ASN A 2 6.53 -0.49 6.35
C ASN A 2 5.79 -0.20 5.04
N ILE A 3 5.01 -1.15 4.54
CA ILE A 3 4.37 -1.08 3.21
C ILE A 3 2.86 -1.11 3.35
N GLY A 4 2.18 -0.08 2.82
CA GLY A 4 0.74 0.08 2.87
C GLY A 4 0.04 -0.35 1.58
N PHE A 5 -1.03 -1.14 1.67
CA PHE A 5 -1.84 -1.59 0.54
C PHE A 5 -3.29 -1.11 0.64
N ILE A 6 -3.75 -0.45 -0.43
CA ILE A 6 -5.16 -0.07 -0.63
C ILE A 6 -5.57 -0.50 -2.03
N ALA A 7 -6.75 -1.10 -2.15
CA ALA A 7 -7.32 -1.46 -3.44
C ALA A 7 -8.82 -1.14 -3.51
N HIS A 8 -9.20 -0.41 -4.56
CA HIS A 8 -10.60 -0.36 -5.00
C HIS A 8 -11.09 -1.77 -5.34
N ASP A 9 -12.39 -2.01 -5.24
CA ASP A 9 -13.02 -3.31 -5.40
C ASP A 9 -12.61 -3.99 -6.71
N SER A 10 -12.62 -3.26 -7.81
CA SER A 10 -12.23 -3.77 -9.14
C SER A 10 -10.73 -4.10 -9.26
N LYS A 11 -9.91 -3.65 -8.30
CA LYS A 11 -8.45 -3.85 -8.28
C LYS A 11 -7.99 -4.85 -7.23
N LYS A 12 -8.88 -5.39 -6.39
CA LYS A 12 -8.50 -6.35 -5.34
C LYS A 12 -7.86 -7.63 -5.89
N HIS A 13 -8.40 -8.18 -6.97
CA HIS A 13 -7.80 -9.35 -7.63
C HIS A 13 -6.40 -9.05 -8.18
N LEU A 14 -6.22 -7.85 -8.76
CA LEU A 14 -4.91 -7.41 -9.22
C LEU A 14 -3.91 -7.27 -8.05
N MET A 15 -4.37 -6.74 -6.90
CA MET A 15 -3.57 -6.66 -5.68
C MET A 15 -3.14 -8.05 -5.18
N GLN A 16 -4.03 -9.03 -5.18
CA GLN A 16 -3.69 -10.41 -4.79
C GLN A 16 -2.60 -11.00 -5.70
N ASN A 17 -2.79 -10.88 -7.02
CA ASN A 17 -1.80 -11.37 -8.00
C ASN A 17 -0.44 -10.69 -7.83
N PHE A 18 -0.43 -9.38 -7.59
CA PHE A 18 0.78 -8.63 -7.29
C PHE A 18 1.48 -9.17 -6.04
N CYS A 19 0.76 -9.36 -4.94
CA CYS A 19 1.33 -9.89 -3.71
C CYS A 19 1.81 -11.35 -3.83
N ILE A 20 1.15 -12.18 -4.65
CA ILE A 20 1.62 -13.54 -4.97
C ILE A 20 2.95 -13.45 -5.72
N ALA A 21 3.00 -12.65 -6.80
CA ALA A 21 4.17 -12.55 -7.68
C ALA A 21 5.42 -12.07 -6.92
N TYR A 22 5.25 -11.10 -6.02
CA TYR A 22 6.34 -10.49 -5.27
C TYR A 22 6.42 -10.95 -3.81
N ARG A 23 5.81 -12.09 -3.48
CA ARG A 23 5.78 -12.64 -2.12
C ARG A 23 7.16 -12.72 -1.48
N GLY A 24 8.17 -13.17 -2.23
CA GLY A 24 9.55 -13.34 -1.72
C GLY A 24 10.23 -12.04 -1.29
N ILE A 25 9.81 -10.90 -1.86
CA ILE A 25 10.27 -9.57 -1.46
C ILE A 25 9.43 -9.10 -0.27
N LEU A 26 8.11 -9.14 -0.43
CA LEU A 26 7.15 -8.64 0.56
C LEU A 26 7.27 -9.32 1.92
N SER A 27 7.64 -10.61 1.98
CA SER A 27 7.81 -11.34 3.24
C SER A 27 8.95 -10.84 4.13
N LYS A 28 9.81 -9.94 3.64
CA LYS A 28 10.93 -9.33 4.36
C LYS A 28 10.56 -7.98 5.01
N HIS A 29 9.31 -7.56 4.89
CA HIS A 29 8.84 -6.24 5.26
C HIS A 29 7.57 -6.32 6.12
N GLU A 30 7.26 -5.23 6.83
CA GLU A 30 6.02 -5.12 7.60
C GLU A 30 4.90 -4.63 6.68
N LEU A 31 3.81 -5.39 6.59
CA LEU A 31 2.74 -5.17 5.63
C LEU A 31 1.48 -4.68 6.33
N TYR A 32 0.89 -3.63 5.78
CA TYR A 32 -0.30 -2.97 6.30
C TYR A 32 -1.36 -2.86 5.20
N ALA A 33 -2.62 -3.10 5.51
CA ALA A 33 -3.68 -2.97 4.52
C ALA A 33 -5.03 -2.62 5.13
N THR A 34 -5.91 -2.03 4.32
CA THR A 34 -7.33 -1.90 4.69
C THR A 34 -7.99 -3.27 4.79
N GLY A 35 -8.98 -3.41 5.68
CA GLY A 35 -9.48 -4.72 6.14
C GLY A 35 -9.72 -5.78 5.06
N THR A 36 -10.56 -5.48 4.05
CA THR A 36 -10.85 -6.43 2.96
C THR A 36 -9.61 -6.73 2.11
N THR A 37 -8.79 -5.71 1.82
CA THR A 37 -7.56 -5.86 1.03
C THR A 37 -6.57 -6.77 1.75
N GLY A 38 -6.33 -6.54 3.05
CA GLY A 38 -5.38 -7.32 3.83
C GLY A 38 -5.78 -8.78 4.00
N ARG A 39 -7.07 -9.05 4.24
CA ARG A 39 -7.59 -10.42 4.29
C ARG A 39 -7.36 -11.17 2.97
N LEU A 40 -7.62 -10.52 1.84
CA LEU A 40 -7.43 -11.12 0.52
C LEU A 40 -5.95 -11.39 0.19
N ILE A 41 -5.05 -10.52 0.66
CA ILE A 41 -3.60 -10.71 0.51
C ILE A 41 -3.14 -11.92 1.35
N GLU A 42 -3.58 -12.02 2.61
CA GLU A 42 -3.27 -13.16 3.49
C GLU A 42 -3.72 -14.48 2.88
N GLU A 43 -4.99 -14.55 2.44
CA GLU A 43 -5.59 -15.75 1.86
C GLU A 43 -4.87 -16.20 0.57
N ALA A 44 -4.45 -15.25 -0.28
CA ALA A 44 -3.89 -15.55 -1.59
C ALA A 44 -2.36 -15.75 -1.58
N ALA A 45 -1.64 -14.94 -0.82
CA ALA A 45 -0.18 -14.89 -0.84
C ALA A 45 0.47 -15.45 0.43
N ASN A 46 -0.30 -15.84 1.46
CA ASN A 46 0.22 -16.35 2.73
C ASN A 46 1.34 -15.44 3.29
N LEU A 47 1.01 -14.15 3.39
CA LEU A 47 1.81 -13.06 3.95
C LEU A 47 1.12 -12.59 5.23
N ASN A 48 1.87 -12.27 6.29
CA ASN A 48 1.29 -11.68 7.49
C ASN A 48 0.99 -10.20 7.24
N VAL A 49 -0.25 -9.77 7.42
CA VAL A 49 -0.67 -8.38 7.13
C VAL A 49 -1.40 -7.77 8.32
N HIS A 50 -0.90 -6.65 8.82
CA HIS A 50 -1.65 -5.81 9.75
C HIS A 50 -2.86 -5.22 9.04
N LYS A 51 -4.06 -5.57 9.52
CA LYS A 51 -5.32 -5.14 8.93
C LYS A 51 -5.88 -3.96 9.71
N PHE A 52 -6.01 -2.83 9.04
CA PHE A 52 -6.83 -1.72 9.47
C PHE A 52 -8.32 -2.02 9.29
N LEU A 53 -9.16 -1.06 9.68
CA LEU A 53 -10.57 -1.07 9.34
C LEU A 53 -10.79 -1.15 7.82
N ALA A 54 -12.02 -1.45 7.40
CA ALA A 54 -12.39 -1.29 6.00
C ALA A 54 -12.22 0.19 5.59
N GLY A 55 -11.94 0.44 4.30
CA GLY A 55 -11.71 1.79 3.78
C GLY A 55 -12.82 2.79 4.17
N HIS A 56 -14.08 2.43 3.88
CA HIS A 56 -15.27 3.22 4.22
C HIS A 56 -15.53 3.40 5.72
N LEU A 57 -14.87 2.62 6.58
CA LEU A 57 -14.98 2.71 8.04
C LEU A 57 -13.80 3.47 8.67
N GLY A 58 -12.95 4.10 7.87
CA GLY A 58 -11.80 4.88 8.34
C GLY A 58 -10.46 4.15 8.27
N GLY A 59 -10.37 2.97 7.65
CA GLY A 59 -9.10 2.26 7.49
C GLY A 59 -8.06 3.05 6.69
N GLU A 60 -8.51 3.83 5.71
CA GLU A 60 -7.65 4.76 4.96
C GLU A 60 -7.09 5.85 5.89
N GLN A 61 -7.90 6.35 6.82
CA GLN A 61 -7.48 7.39 7.78
C GLN A 61 -6.43 6.86 8.76
N GLN A 62 -6.53 5.60 9.17
CA GLN A 62 -5.51 4.94 10.00
C GLN A 62 -4.16 4.87 9.26
N MET A 63 -4.19 4.52 7.97
CA MET A 63 -2.97 4.52 7.14
C MET A 63 -2.42 5.94 6.94
N CYS A 64 -3.28 6.93 6.70
CA CYS A 64 -2.89 8.33 6.60
C CYS A 64 -2.22 8.84 7.88
N ALA A 65 -2.73 8.45 9.06
CA ALA A 65 -2.12 8.83 10.32
C ALA A 65 -0.70 8.25 10.48
N MET A 66 -0.45 7.05 9.98
CA MET A 66 0.90 6.48 9.94
C MET A 66 1.81 7.19 8.94
N ILE A 67 1.29 7.60 7.79
CA ILE A 67 2.04 8.43 6.83
C ILE A 67 2.45 9.76 7.49
N GLU A 68 1.52 10.45 8.15
CA GLU A 68 1.77 11.74 8.83
C GLU A 68 2.82 11.61 9.95
N GLN A 69 2.88 10.43 10.59
CA GLN A 69 3.88 10.10 11.62
C GLN A 69 5.18 9.55 11.03
N ASN A 70 5.33 9.53 9.70
CA ASN A 70 6.48 8.96 8.98
C ASN A 70 6.74 7.48 9.35
N GLN A 71 5.68 6.74 9.67
CA GLN A 71 5.69 5.31 10.02
C GLN A 71 5.33 4.42 8.82
N MET A 72 5.29 4.99 7.61
CA MET A 72 5.03 4.29 6.36
C MET A 72 6.13 4.64 5.37
N ASP A 73 6.66 3.65 4.65
CA ASP A 73 7.80 3.85 3.75
C ASP A 73 7.43 3.69 2.28
N LEU A 74 6.34 2.98 1.98
CA LEU A 74 5.85 2.73 0.63
C LEU A 74 4.34 2.54 0.65
N VAL A 75 3.62 3.13 -0.30
CA VAL A 75 2.18 2.95 -0.45
C VAL A 75 1.84 2.44 -1.84
N ILE A 76 1.13 1.31 -1.91
CA ILE A 76 0.54 0.76 -3.14
C ILE A 76 -0.98 0.95 -3.05
N PHE A 77 -1.50 1.92 -3.80
CA PHE A 77 -2.92 2.22 -3.87
C PHE A 77 -3.45 1.94 -5.30
N LEU A 78 -3.91 0.72 -5.54
CA LEU A 78 -4.51 0.35 -6.82
C LEU A 78 -5.96 0.84 -6.92
N ARG A 79 -6.20 1.88 -7.73
CA ARG A 79 -7.51 2.51 -7.91
C ARG A 79 -8.18 2.18 -9.24
N ASP A 80 -9.51 2.30 -9.29
CA ASP A 80 -10.28 2.37 -10.52
C ASP A 80 -10.34 3.82 -11.01
N PRO A 81 -9.71 4.16 -12.15
CA PRO A 81 -9.73 5.53 -12.65
C PRO A 81 -11.03 5.90 -13.37
N LEU A 82 -11.88 4.93 -13.73
CA LEU A 82 -13.06 5.16 -14.57
C LEU A 82 -14.34 5.12 -13.76
N ASN A 83 -14.46 4.19 -12.81
CA ASN A 83 -15.70 3.95 -12.07
C ASN A 83 -15.46 3.73 -10.57
N PRO A 84 -14.87 4.71 -9.84
CA PRO A 84 -14.75 4.61 -8.39
C PRO A 84 -16.15 4.61 -7.75
N LYS A 85 -16.37 3.72 -6.79
CA LYS A 85 -17.64 3.63 -6.05
C LYS A 85 -17.64 4.63 -4.89
N SER A 86 -18.82 5.08 -4.47
CA SER A 86 -18.95 6.11 -3.41
C SER A 86 -18.42 5.68 -2.03
N HIS A 87 -18.35 4.37 -1.75
CA HIS A 87 -17.78 3.83 -0.52
C HIS A 87 -16.27 3.57 -0.62
N GLU A 88 -15.66 3.78 -1.78
CA GLU A 88 -14.23 3.54 -1.94
C GLU A 88 -13.41 4.71 -1.39
N PRO A 89 -12.21 4.43 -0.85
CA PRO A 89 -11.32 5.45 -0.34
C PRO A 89 -10.96 6.51 -1.40
N ASP A 90 -10.85 7.77 -0.97
CA ASP A 90 -10.41 8.87 -1.83
C ASP A 90 -8.88 8.94 -1.82
N ILE A 91 -8.28 8.77 -2.99
CA ILE A 91 -6.83 8.77 -3.13
C ILE A 91 -6.17 10.13 -2.85
N HIS A 92 -6.90 11.24 -2.99
CA HIS A 92 -6.29 12.57 -2.93
C HIS A 92 -5.64 12.88 -1.58
N LYS A 93 -6.22 12.39 -0.48
CA LYS A 93 -5.62 12.56 0.85
C LYS A 93 -4.30 11.79 0.96
N ALA A 94 -4.30 10.51 0.57
CA ALA A 94 -3.10 9.67 0.60
C ALA A 94 -1.98 10.23 -0.29
N ILE A 95 -2.29 10.66 -1.53
CA ILE A 95 -1.31 11.30 -2.43
C ILE A 95 -0.71 12.54 -1.79
N ARG A 96 -1.55 13.48 -1.32
CA ARG A 96 -1.07 14.73 -0.72
C ARG A 96 -0.11 14.47 0.44
N LEU A 97 -0.45 13.50 1.28
CA LEU A 97 0.38 13.15 2.43
C LEU A 97 1.68 12.44 2.00
N CYS A 98 1.62 11.52 1.04
CA CYS A 98 2.82 10.90 0.47
C CYS A 98 3.76 11.95 -0.16
N ASP A 99 3.23 12.94 -0.88
CA ASP A 99 4.02 14.03 -1.46
C ASP A 99 4.67 14.89 -0.36
N MET A 100 3.94 15.23 0.70
CA MET A 100 4.46 16.03 1.82
C MET A 100 5.58 15.33 2.60
N HIS A 101 5.48 14.01 2.76
CA HIS A 101 6.42 13.20 3.55
C HIS A 101 7.46 12.46 2.68
N ASN A 102 7.47 12.75 1.37
CA ASN A 102 8.33 12.10 0.40
C ASN A 102 8.28 10.56 0.48
N ILE A 103 7.06 10.01 0.56
CA ILE A 103 6.81 8.57 0.59
C ILE A 103 6.47 8.11 -0.83
N PRO A 104 7.23 7.17 -1.41
CA PRO A 104 6.88 6.56 -2.69
C PRO A 104 5.44 6.02 -2.71
N LEU A 105 4.69 6.40 -3.73
CA LEU A 105 3.32 5.94 -3.93
C LEU A 105 3.13 5.39 -5.35
N ALA A 106 2.58 4.19 -5.46
CA ALA A 106 2.10 3.61 -6.72
C ALA A 106 0.57 3.63 -6.78
N SER A 107 0.02 4.32 -7.78
CA SER A 107 -1.44 4.35 -8.02
C SER A 107 -1.93 3.31 -9.03
N ASN A 108 -1.01 2.53 -9.59
CA ASN A 108 -1.24 1.51 -10.61
C ASN A 108 -0.15 0.42 -10.53
N VAL A 109 -0.37 -0.71 -11.21
CA VAL A 109 0.54 -1.87 -11.14
C VAL A 109 1.90 -1.60 -11.80
N ALA A 110 1.96 -0.84 -12.89
CA ALA A 110 3.22 -0.57 -13.58
C ALA A 110 4.20 0.18 -12.67
N THR A 111 3.72 1.20 -11.94
CA THR A 111 4.51 1.88 -10.92
C THR A 111 4.81 0.96 -9.73
N ALA A 112 3.83 0.16 -9.29
CA ALA A 112 4.02 -0.75 -8.15
C ALA A 112 5.14 -1.78 -8.40
N GLU A 113 5.23 -2.32 -9.62
CA GLU A 113 6.28 -3.27 -9.98
C GLU A 113 7.68 -2.64 -9.95
N LEU A 114 7.81 -1.41 -10.44
CA LEU A 114 9.09 -0.70 -10.39
C LEU A 114 9.49 -0.44 -8.93
N LEU A 115 8.57 0.04 -8.09
CA LEU A 115 8.85 0.34 -6.69
C LEU A 115 9.24 -0.91 -5.89
N ILE A 116 8.56 -2.05 -6.11
CA ILE A 116 8.89 -3.29 -5.39
C ILE A 116 10.21 -3.91 -5.85
N LYS A 117 10.57 -3.80 -7.13
CA LYS A 117 11.90 -4.22 -7.59
C LYS A 117 13.00 -3.31 -7.06
N SER A 118 12.78 -2.00 -7.07
CA SER A 118 13.68 -1.03 -6.45
C SER A 118 13.85 -1.26 -4.95
N LEU A 119 12.79 -1.68 -4.25
CA LEU A 119 12.87 -2.09 -2.85
C LEU A 119 13.80 -3.30 -2.65
N GLU A 120 13.73 -4.31 -3.50
CA GLU A 120 14.64 -5.47 -3.45
C GLU A 120 16.09 -5.10 -3.75
N HIS A 121 16.32 -4.13 -4.64
CA HIS A 121 17.65 -3.64 -4.98
C HIS A 121 18.27 -2.71 -3.92
N GLY A 122 17.50 -2.25 -2.93
CA GLY A 122 17.97 -1.28 -1.93
C GLY A 122 17.87 0.18 -2.37
N ASP A 123 17.23 0.48 -3.51
CA ASP A 123 17.12 1.85 -4.03
C ASP A 123 16.30 2.79 -3.11
N LEU A 124 15.57 2.23 -2.14
CA LEU A 124 14.76 2.96 -1.18
C LEU A 124 15.44 3.18 0.18
N GLU A 125 16.68 2.73 0.39
CA GLU A 125 17.40 2.85 1.68
C GLU A 125 17.53 4.30 2.18
N TRP A 126 17.49 5.29 1.28
CA TRP A 126 17.46 6.71 1.65
C TRP A 126 16.28 7.07 2.56
N ARG A 127 15.21 6.27 2.59
CA ARG A 127 14.07 6.43 3.52
C ARG A 127 14.49 6.20 4.97
N GLU A 128 15.48 5.36 5.25
CA GLU A 128 15.97 5.13 6.60
C GLU A 128 16.63 6.39 7.19
N ALA A 129 17.36 7.15 6.36
CA ALA A 129 17.94 8.43 6.75
C ALA A 129 16.89 9.52 7.00
N TYR A 130 15.69 9.39 6.43
CA TYR A 130 14.55 10.30 6.68
C TYR A 130 13.82 9.96 7.99
N ASN A 131 14.02 8.75 8.52
CA ASN A 131 13.42 8.26 9.76
C ASN A 131 14.32 8.48 10.99
N ALA A 132 15.55 8.97 10.80
CA ALA A 132 16.55 9.26 11.84
C ALA A 132 16.48 10.73 12.32
#